data_AF-A0A960KVB6-F1
#
_entry.id   AF-A0A960KVB6-F1
#
_cell.length_a   1.000
_cell.length_b   1.000
_cell.length_c   1.000
_cell.angle_alpha   90.00
_cell.angle_beta   90.00
_cell.angle_gamma   90.00
#
_symmetry.space_group_name_H-M   'P 1'
#
loop_
_entity.id
_entity.type
_entity.pdbx_description
1 polymer ?
#
loop_
_entity_poly.entity_id
_entity_poly.type
_entity_poly.pdbx_seq_one_letter_code
_entity_poly.pdbx_strand_id
1 'polypeptide(L)' 'MEIPEDVGSKFRLIVLAGQRVAQLQRGAKARVEFENNSKLTEVALQEVLEGEVDFHLRADAIRIQESLGLSEPSSES' A
#
# COMPACT_ATOMS: atom_id res chain seq x y z
N MET A 1 -10.21 10.43 -10.50
CA MET A 1 -9.52 9.31 -9.81
C MET A 1 -10.48 8.81 -8.76
N GLU A 2 -11.15 7.71 -9.07
CA GLU A 2 -12.00 7.00 -8.09
C GLU A 2 -11.11 6.06 -7.30
N ILE A 3 -11.35 5.96 -5.99
CA ILE A 3 -10.56 5.14 -5.08
C ILE A 3 -11.36 3.85 -4.89
N PRO A 4 -10.75 2.67 -5.10
CA PRO A 4 -11.44 1.41 -4.88
C PRO A 4 -12.03 1.35 -3.47
N GLU A 5 -13.25 0.82 -3.33
CA GLU A 5 -13.93 0.70 -2.04
C GLU A 5 -13.08 -0.05 -1.01
N ASP A 6 -12.33 -1.08 -1.47
CA ASP A 6 -11.44 -1.90 -0.63
C ASP A 6 -10.26 -1.09 -0.04
N VAL A 7 -9.83 -0.04 -0.74
CA VAL A 7 -8.82 0.92 -0.25
C VAL A 7 -9.47 1.90 0.72
N GLY A 8 -10.68 2.35 0.41
CA GLY A 8 -11.58 3.12 1.27
C GLY A 8 -11.25 4.61 1.42
N SER A 9 -9.97 5.00 1.51
CA SER A 9 -9.59 6.41 1.69
C SER A 9 -8.34 6.82 0.92
N LYS A 10 -8.23 8.13 0.63
CA LYS A 10 -7.04 8.75 0.03
C LYS A 10 -5.78 8.50 0.86
N PHE A 11 -5.89 8.59 2.19
CA PHE A 11 -4.75 8.35 3.06
C PHE A 11 -4.24 6.91 2.92
N ARG A 12 -5.16 5.93 2.94
CA ARG A 12 -4.81 4.52 2.79
C ARG A 12 -4.23 4.20 1.41
N LEU A 13 -4.74 4.83 0.37
CA LEU A 13 -4.16 4.73 -0.98
C LEU A 13 -2.68 5.12 -0.99
N ILE A 14 -2.33 6.26 -0.38
CA ILE A 14 -0.95 6.73 -0.31
C ILE A 14 -0.06 5.78 0.51
N VAL A 15 -0.57 5.27 1.63
CA VAL A 15 0.19 4.32 2.47
C VAL A 15 0.44 3.01 1.74
N LEU A 16 -0.58 2.42 1.11
CA LEU A 16 -0.45 1.17 0.35
C LEU A 16 0.49 1.34 -0.84
N ALA A 17 0.35 2.44 -1.60
CA ALA A 17 1.26 2.75 -2.69
C ALA A 17 2.70 2.94 -2.19
N GLY A 18 2.91 3.63 -1.06
CA GLY A 18 4.24 3.81 -0.46
C GLY A 18 4.89 2.49 -0.02
N GLN A 19 4.13 1.61 0.64
CA GLN A 19 4.59 0.27 1.00
C GLN A 19 4.95 -0.53 -0.26
N ARG A 20 4.14 -0.42 -1.32
CA ARG A 20 4.38 -1.11 -2.57
C ARG A 20 5.61 -0.58 -3.30
N VAL A 21 5.85 0.73 -3.31
CA VAL A 21 7.09 1.34 -3.81
C VAL A 21 8.31 0.74 -3.11
N ALA A 22 8.27 0.59 -1.78
CA ALA A 22 9.38 -0.02 -1.04
C ALA A 22 9.63 -1.47 -1.46
N GLN A 23 8.61 -2.23 -1.84
CA GLN A 23 8.76 -3.57 -2.39
C GLN A 23 9.40 -3.55 -3.79
N LEU A 24 8.93 -2.66 -4.68
CA LEU A 24 9.50 -2.51 -6.02
C LEU A 24 10.98 -2.08 -5.96
N GLN A 25 11.33 -1.16 -5.05
CA GLN A 25 12.72 -0.76 -4.80
C GLN A 25 13.62 -1.91 -4.34
N ARG A 26 13.05 -2.92 -3.66
CA ARG A 26 13.75 -4.14 -3.24
C ARG A 26 13.82 -5.21 -4.35
N GLY A 27 13.37 -4.90 -5.56
CA GLY A 27 13.39 -5.81 -6.70
C GLY A 27 12.16 -6.70 -6.81
N ALA A 28 11.06 -6.40 -6.11
CA ALA A 28 9.78 -7.05 -6.39
C ALA A 28 9.37 -6.76 -7.83
N LYS A 29 8.79 -7.76 -8.50
CA LYS A 29 8.26 -7.59 -9.86
C LYS A 29 7.00 -6.73 -9.82
N ALA A 30 6.88 -5.84 -10.80
CA ALA A 30 5.61 -5.19 -11.06
C ALA A 30 4.57 -6.22 -11.52
N ARG A 31 3.31 -5.94 -11.21
CA ARG A 31 2.13 -6.76 -11.54
C ARG A 31 1.34 -6.16 -12.71
N VAL A 32 1.54 -4.87 -13.00
CA VAL A 32 1.00 -4.19 -14.19
C VAL A 32 2.08 -4.00 -15.25
N GLU A 33 1.66 -3.85 -16.51
CA GLU A 33 2.55 -3.39 -17.58
C GLU A 33 2.91 -1.92 -17.37
N PHE A 34 4.19 -1.59 -17.53
CA PHE A 34 4.69 -0.24 -17.37
C PHE A 34 5.82 0.03 -18.37
N GLU A 35 6.00 1.30 -18.72
CA GLU A 35 7.11 1.71 -19.56
C GLU A 35 8.42 1.69 -18.76
N ASN A 36 9.55 1.39 -19.41
CA ASN A 36 10.86 1.34 -18.73
C ASN A 36 11.26 2.65 -18.01
N ASN A 37 10.63 3.78 -18.35
CA ASN A 37 10.90 5.09 -17.75
C ASN A 37 9.82 5.54 -16.73
N SER A 38 8.81 4.71 -16.45
CA SER A 38 7.80 5.00 -15.44
C SER A 38 8.41 5.07 -14.05
N LYS A 39 7.93 6.00 -13.21
CA LYS A 39 8.38 6.08 -11.82
C LYS A 39 7.77 4.94 -11.02
N LEU A 40 8.52 4.38 -10.06
CA LEU A 40 8.00 3.33 -9.18
C LEU A 40 6.72 3.74 -8.43
N THR A 41 6.58 5.04 -8.13
CA THR A 41 5.37 5.60 -7.51
C THR A 41 4.15 5.54 -8.44
N GLU A 42 4.34 5.70 -9.75
CA GLU A 42 3.27 5.60 -10.74
C GLU A 42 2.84 4.14 -10.90
N VAL A 43 3.81 3.23 -11.02
CA VAL A 43 3.56 1.78 -11.09
C VAL A 43 2.84 1.29 -9.84
N ALA A 44 3.33 1.63 -8.64
CA ALA A 44 2.69 1.22 -7.38
C ALA A 44 1.28 1.79 -7.21
N LEU A 45 1.06 3.05 -7.61
CA LEU A 45 -0.28 3.64 -7.54
C LEU A 45 -1.24 2.93 -8.49
N GLN A 46 -0.79 2.64 -9.72
CA GLN A 46 -1.58 1.90 -10.70
C GLN A 46 -1.93 0.50 -10.21
N GLU A 47 -0.97 -0.25 -9.66
CA GLU A 47 -1.23 -1.57 -9.10
C GLU A 47 -2.27 -1.54 -7.97
N VAL A 48 -2.24 -0.53 -7.08
CA VAL A 48 -3.22 -0.41 -6.00
C VAL A 48 -4.61 -0.03 -6.54
N LEU A 49 -4.67 0.82 -7.58
CA LEU A 49 -5.92 1.24 -8.20
C LEU A 49 -6.57 0.13 -9.03
N GLU A 50 -5.76 -0.73 -9.67
CA GLU A 50 -6.23 -1.88 -10.45
C GLU A 50 -6.54 -3.11 -9.58
N GLY A 51 -6.28 -3.04 -8.27
CA GLY A 51 -6.51 -4.16 -7.35
C GLY A 51 -5.47 -5.27 -7.46
N GLU A 52 -4.35 -5.00 -8.14
CA GLU A 52 -3.25 -5.94 -8.32
C GLU A 52 -2.37 -6.09 -7.07
N VAL A 53 -2.57 -5.28 -6.02
CA VAL A 53 -1.86 -5.43 -4.74
C VAL A 53 -2.75 -6.16 -3.74
N ASP A 54 -2.31 -7.31 -3.26
CA ASP A 54 -2.98 -8.01 -2.17
C ASP A 54 -2.73 -7.28 -0.84
N PHE A 55 -3.77 -6.72 -0.25
CA PHE A 55 -3.73 -6.12 1.08
C PHE A 55 -4.87 -6.63 1.95
N HIS A 56 -4.58 -6.91 3.23
CA HIS A 56 -5.55 -7.33 4.23
C HIS A 56 -5.73 -6.23 5.26
N LEU A 57 -6.95 -5.68 5.31
CA LEU A 57 -7.31 -4.51 6.12
C LEU A 57 -6.79 -4.57 7.56
N ARG A 58 -6.97 -5.71 8.24
CA ARG A 58 -6.55 -5.90 9.64
C ARG A 58 -5.06 -6.17 9.79
N ALA A 59 -4.49 -7.04 8.96
CA ALA A 59 -3.08 -7.41 9.06
C ALA A 59 -2.17 -6.22 8.66
N ASP A 60 -2.59 -5.44 7.68
CA ASP A 60 -1.80 -4.29 7.23
C ASP A 60 -1.94 -3.10 8.18
N ALA A 61 -3.11 -2.90 8.80
CA ALA A 61 -3.24 -1.94 9.89
C ALA A 61 -2.27 -2.25 11.04
N ILE A 62 -2.18 -3.51 11.46
CA ILE A 62 -1.23 -3.96 12.50
C ILE A 62 0.22 -3.73 12.05
N ARG A 63 0.59 -4.14 10.83
CA ARG A 63 1.95 -3.92 10.30
C ARG A 63 2.29 -2.44 10.18
N ILE A 64 1.33 -1.61 9.79
CA ILE A 64 1.49 -0.16 9.71
C ILE A 64 1.72 0.41 11.12
N GLN A 65 0.90 0.01 12.10
CA GLN A 65 1.05 0.41 13.51
C GLN A 65 2.43 0.01 14.06
N GLU A 66 2.87 -1.23 13.83
CA GLU A 66 4.20 -1.72 14.20
C GLU A 66 5.30 -0.89 13.53
N SER A 67 5.20 -0.63 12.22
CA SER A 67 6.20 0.13 11.47
C SER A 67 6.31 1.58 11.92
N LEU A 68 5.23 2.16 12.43
CA LEU A 68 5.16 3.53 12.94
C LEU A 68 5.45 3.61 14.46
N GLY A 69 5.71 2.48 15.11
CA GLY A 69 5.94 2.42 16.56
C GLY A 69 4.73 2.85 17.40
N LEU A 70 3.53 2.79 16.82
CA LEU A 70 2.28 3.10 17.52
C LEU A 70 1.83 1.83 18.26
N SER A 71 2.20 1.72 19.53
CA SER A 71 1.69 0.65 20.41
C SER A 71 0.17 0.72 20.50
N GLU A 72 -0.51 -0.43 20.51
CA GLU A 72 -1.96 -0.50 20.76
C GLU A 72 -2.30 0.33 22.01
N PRO A 73 -3.42 1.09 22.02
CA PRO A 73 -3.92 1.63 23.27
C PRO A 73 -4.17 0.42 24.17
N SER A 74 -3.45 0.35 25.28
CA SER A 74 -3.70 -0.59 26.37
C SER A 74 -5.21 -0.60 26.56
N SER A 75 -5.86 -1.73 26.24
CA SER A 75 -7.24 -1.94 26.62
C SER A 75 -7.23 -2.04 28.16
N GLU A 76 -7.24 -0.90 28.83
CA GLU A 76 -7.59 -0.82 30.25
C GLU A 76 -8.98 -1.43 30.36
N SER A 77 -9.00 -2.59 31.00
CA SER A 77 -10.20 -3.40 31.28
C SER A 77 -10.92 -2.88 32.51
#